data_AF-A0A653G520-F1
#
_entry.id   AF-A0A653G520-F1
#
_cell.length_a   1.000
_cell.length_b   1.000
_cell.length_c   1.000
_cell.angle_alpha   90.00
_cell.angle_beta   90.00
_cell.angle_gamma   90.00
#
_symmetry.space_group_name_H-M   'P 1'
#
loop_
_entity.id
_entity.type
_entity.pdbx_description
1 polymer ?
#
loop_
_entity_poly.entity_id
_entity_poly.type
_entity_poly.pdbx_seq_one_letter_code
_entity_poly.pdbx_strand_id
1 'polypeptide(L)'
;MNQNNKESLLEKIRKYKKNSWTLGNEVLYRLCREHPLHKLDDEIGAKIWLIGRAYSVSIERRKIKTSINDDYYNDRVIPKIKKSNIDKWIKDCKIEKTKDSSLRAHKKVTDLFKDISGLEKRSLASKYLHFHLPDLFFIYDSRAVHGISVLLKELNLKNKGKKIDNSLYDKGYSSFFNKCLKAKGEIIKQFKLNLKCRELDTLLINIANEHLRK
;
A
#
# COMPACT_ATOMS: atom_id res chain seq x y z
N MET A 1 6.92 10.38 -26.32
CA MET A 1 8.02 10.89 -25.47
C MET A 1 9.25 11.12 -26.32
N ASN A 2 9.89 12.29 -26.23
CA ASN A 2 11.18 12.54 -26.88
C ASN A 2 12.32 11.83 -26.12
N GLN A 3 13.53 11.78 -26.70
CA GLN A 3 14.67 11.04 -26.17
C GLN A 3 15.15 11.57 -24.81
N ASN A 4 15.27 12.90 -24.66
CA ASN A 4 15.71 13.52 -23.40
C ASN A 4 14.76 13.21 -22.23
N ASN A 5 13.44 13.19 -22.48
CA ASN A 5 12.47 12.83 -21.44
C ASN A 5 12.55 11.34 -21.07
N LYS A 6 12.88 10.46 -22.02
CA LYS A 6 13.11 9.03 -21.74
C LYS A 6 14.32 8.82 -20.85
N GLU A 7 15.42 9.50 -21.13
CA GLU A 7 16.66 9.39 -20.35
C GLU A 7 16.47 9.93 -18.93
N SER A 8 15.83 11.09 -18.78
CA SER A 8 15.51 11.64 -17.46
C SER A 8 14.63 10.70 -16.64
N LEU A 9 13.57 10.12 -17.24
CA LEU A 9 12.72 9.16 -16.52
C LEU A 9 13.47 7.87 -16.17
N LEU A 10 14.33 7.37 -17.07
CA LEU A 10 15.15 6.19 -16.82
C LEU A 10 16.13 6.43 -15.66
N GLU A 11 16.70 7.63 -15.55
CA GLU A 11 17.54 8.02 -14.42
C GLU A 11 16.74 8.01 -13.11
N LYS A 12 15.54 8.61 -13.09
CA LYS A 12 14.64 8.57 -11.92
C LYS A 12 14.31 7.14 -11.50
N ILE A 13 14.06 6.26 -12.47
CA ILE A 13 13.86 4.84 -12.21
C ILE A 13 15.15 4.27 -11.60
N ARG A 14 16.31 4.41 -12.22
CA ARG A 14 17.57 3.84 -11.70
C ARG A 14 17.96 4.37 -10.31
N LYS A 15 17.53 5.58 -9.96
CA LYS A 15 17.78 6.21 -8.65
C LYS A 15 16.92 5.67 -7.51
N TYR A 16 16.05 4.66 -7.71
CA TYR A 16 15.24 4.07 -6.62
C TYR A 16 16.05 3.33 -5.54
N LYS A 17 17.38 3.19 -5.66
CA LYS A 17 18.21 2.38 -4.75
C LYS A 17 18.26 2.95 -3.32
N LYS A 18 18.09 2.04 -2.35
CA LYS A 18 18.39 2.10 -0.90
C LYS A 18 18.29 3.50 -0.28
N ASN A 19 17.15 3.81 0.34
CA ASN A 19 16.98 5.01 1.15
C ASN A 19 17.23 4.72 2.65
N SER A 20 17.28 5.78 3.46
CA SER A 20 17.50 5.72 4.91
C SER A 20 16.48 4.85 5.67
N TRP A 21 15.36 4.47 5.04
CA TRP A 21 14.31 3.66 5.63
C TRP A 21 14.44 2.16 5.34
N THR A 22 15.44 1.75 4.57
CA THR A 22 15.59 0.36 4.10
C THR A 22 15.58 -0.64 5.27
N LEU A 23 16.38 -0.39 6.31
CA LEU A 23 16.45 -1.28 7.48
C LEU A 23 15.10 -1.35 8.22
N GLY A 24 14.45 -0.21 8.45
CA GLY A 24 13.14 -0.18 9.10
C GLY A 24 12.07 -0.94 8.33
N ASN A 25 12.11 -0.90 6.99
CA ASN A 25 11.20 -1.71 6.17
C ASN A 25 11.49 -3.19 6.28
N GLU A 26 12.76 -3.60 6.30
CA GLU A 26 13.12 -5.01 6.48
C GLU A 26 12.65 -5.54 7.83
N VAL A 27 12.73 -4.74 8.90
CA VAL A 27 12.17 -5.13 10.21
C VAL A 27 10.68 -5.41 10.11
N LEU A 28 9.91 -4.56 9.40
CA LEU A 28 8.46 -4.76 9.22
C LEU A 28 8.13 -5.96 8.32
N TYR A 29 8.91 -6.18 7.25
CA TYR A 29 8.76 -7.37 6.42
C TYR A 29 9.08 -8.64 7.19
N ARG A 30 10.15 -8.62 7.99
CA ARG A 30 10.54 -9.74 8.85
C ARG A 30 9.45 -10.07 9.86
N LEU A 31 8.90 -9.06 10.53
CA LEU A 31 7.77 -9.21 11.45
C LEU A 31 6.59 -9.94 10.80
N CYS A 32 6.15 -9.52 9.60
CA CYS A 32 5.02 -10.17 8.92
C CYS A 32 5.36 -11.54 8.33
N ARG A 33 6.63 -11.79 8.01
CA ARG A 33 7.13 -13.06 7.46
C ARG A 33 7.26 -14.13 8.55
N GLU A 34 7.80 -13.76 9.72
CA GLU A 34 7.99 -14.64 10.87
C GLU A 34 6.68 -14.87 11.63
N HIS A 35 5.80 -13.87 11.64
CA HIS A 35 4.47 -13.95 12.25
C HIS A 35 3.39 -13.70 11.18
N PRO A 36 3.08 -14.66 10.29
CA PRO A 36 2.14 -14.43 9.20
C PRO A 36 0.67 -14.47 9.61
N LEU A 37 0.35 -15.11 10.75
CA LEU A 37 -1.03 -15.33 11.20
C LEU A 37 -1.47 -14.30 12.25
N HIS A 38 -2.77 -14.26 12.56
CA HIS A 38 -3.34 -13.33 13.54
C HIS A 38 -3.96 -14.09 14.72
N LYS A 39 -3.14 -14.92 15.37
CA LYS A 39 -3.57 -15.79 16.49
C LYS A 39 -3.14 -15.30 17.86
N LEU A 40 -1.96 -14.69 17.95
CA LEU A 40 -1.42 -14.18 19.21
C LEU A 40 -1.63 -12.67 19.28
N ASP A 41 -1.96 -12.19 20.48
CA ASP A 41 -2.40 -10.81 20.70
C ASP A 41 -1.23 -9.83 20.52
N ASP A 42 -0.05 -10.22 21.00
CA ASP A 42 1.22 -9.48 20.85
C ASP A 42 1.63 -9.34 19.39
N GLU A 43 1.50 -10.40 18.57
CA GLU A 43 1.79 -10.37 17.14
C GLU A 43 0.86 -9.40 16.39
N ILE A 44 -0.44 -9.43 16.71
CA ILE A 44 -1.43 -8.52 16.09
C ILE A 44 -1.13 -7.08 16.49
N GLY A 45 -0.94 -6.84 17.79
CA GLY A 45 -0.63 -5.53 18.35
C GLY A 45 0.64 -4.96 17.71
N ALA A 46 1.73 -5.73 17.68
CA ALA A 46 3.01 -5.33 17.11
C ALA A 46 2.88 -4.94 15.62
N LYS A 47 2.20 -5.76 14.80
CA LYS A 47 2.03 -5.47 13.36
C LYS A 47 1.27 -4.17 13.14
N ILE A 48 0.11 -4.01 13.78
CA ILE A 48 -0.72 -2.81 13.60
C ILE A 48 -0.03 -1.57 14.14
N TRP A 49 0.57 -1.66 15.32
CA TRP A 49 1.24 -0.54 15.97
C TRP A 49 2.47 -0.08 15.19
N LEU A 50 3.40 -1.00 14.86
CA LEU A 50 4.65 -0.65 14.20
C LEU A 50 4.42 -0.16 12.77
N ILE A 51 3.57 -0.81 11.99
CA ILE A 51 3.21 -0.33 10.63
C ILE A 51 2.49 1.03 10.73
N GLY A 52 1.56 1.17 11.67
CA GLY A 52 0.82 2.39 11.94
C GLY A 52 1.74 3.58 12.23
N ARG A 53 2.72 3.40 13.12
CA ARG A 53 3.66 4.44 13.56
C ARG A 53 4.72 4.75 12.51
N ALA A 54 5.36 3.73 11.95
CA ALA A 54 6.42 3.91 10.95
C ALA A 54 5.93 4.65 9.69
N TYR A 55 4.65 4.49 9.34
CA TYR A 55 4.07 5.11 8.15
C TYR A 55 3.03 6.20 8.44
N SER A 56 2.90 6.67 9.68
CA SER A 56 1.95 7.73 10.08
C SER A 56 0.49 7.43 9.73
N VAL A 57 0.10 6.16 9.77
CA VAL A 57 -1.21 5.61 9.38
C VAL A 57 -1.88 4.86 10.54
N SER A 58 -1.63 5.26 11.79
CA SER A 58 -2.13 4.54 12.95
C SER A 58 -3.66 4.35 12.95
N ILE A 59 -4.10 3.17 13.38
CA ILE A 59 -5.51 2.77 13.37
C ILE A 59 -6.34 3.65 14.32
N GLU A 60 -5.75 4.07 15.44
CA GLU A 60 -6.35 4.94 16.45
C GLU A 60 -6.46 6.42 16.03
N ARG A 61 -5.73 6.85 14.97
CA ARG A 61 -5.65 8.26 14.58
C ARG A 61 -7.04 8.83 14.28
N ARG A 62 -7.59 9.60 15.22
CA ARG A 62 -8.85 10.38 15.17
C ARG A 62 -8.55 11.84 15.49
N LYS A 63 -9.46 12.75 15.11
CA LYS A 63 -9.36 14.19 15.44
C LYS A 63 -9.67 14.50 16.92
N ILE A 64 -10.34 13.60 17.64
CA ILE A 64 -10.78 13.78 19.03
C ILE A 64 -10.31 12.57 19.85
N LYS A 65 -9.67 12.82 20.99
CA LYS A 65 -9.08 11.80 21.88
C LYS A 65 -10.13 11.38 22.91
N THR A 66 -10.75 10.22 22.71
CA THR A 66 -11.89 9.76 23.55
C THR A 66 -11.55 8.54 24.42
N SER A 67 -10.31 8.04 24.38
CA SER A 67 -9.92 6.79 25.06
C SER A 67 -8.41 6.69 25.30
N ILE A 68 -8.01 5.89 26.28
CA ILE A 68 -6.63 5.42 26.48
C ILE A 68 -6.25 4.53 25.28
N ASN A 69 -5.01 4.66 24.80
CA ASN A 69 -4.59 3.97 23.59
C ASN A 69 -4.43 2.46 23.81
N ASP A 70 -3.87 2.05 24.95
CA ASP A 70 -3.62 0.63 25.23
C ASP A 70 -4.94 -0.13 25.36
N ASP A 71 -5.91 0.42 26.08
CA ASP A 71 -7.29 -0.09 26.16
C ASP A 71 -7.92 -0.20 24.76
N TYR A 72 -7.74 0.81 23.90
CA TYR A 72 -8.25 0.74 22.53
C TYR A 72 -7.64 -0.43 21.74
N TYR A 73 -6.37 -0.74 21.93
CA TYR A 73 -5.73 -1.88 21.28
C TYR A 73 -6.23 -3.21 21.86
N ASN A 74 -6.22 -3.34 23.18
CA ASN A 74 -6.57 -4.56 23.91
C ASN A 74 -8.05 -4.91 23.78
N ASP A 75 -8.94 -3.92 23.85
CA ASP A 75 -10.38 -4.15 23.91
C ASP A 75 -11.03 -4.17 22.52
N ARG A 76 -10.42 -3.50 21.53
CA ARG A 76 -11.03 -3.30 20.22
C ARG A 76 -10.20 -3.79 19.05
N VAL A 77 -8.95 -3.34 18.90
CA VAL A 77 -8.14 -3.66 17.71
C VAL A 77 -7.82 -5.16 17.66
N ILE A 78 -7.19 -5.68 18.71
CA ILE A 78 -6.72 -7.06 18.76
C ILE A 78 -7.90 -8.04 18.66
N PRO A 79 -8.98 -7.93 19.47
CA PRO A 79 -10.08 -8.89 19.43
C PRO A 79 -10.80 -8.92 18.08
N LYS A 80 -10.97 -7.75 17.43
CA LYS A 80 -11.64 -7.67 16.12
C LYS A 80 -10.80 -8.28 15.01
N ILE A 81 -9.49 -8.06 15.00
CA ILE A 81 -8.59 -8.67 14.00
C ILE A 81 -8.52 -10.18 14.20
N LYS A 82 -8.37 -10.65 15.45
CA LYS A 82 -8.29 -12.07 15.81
C LYS A 82 -9.56 -12.84 15.43
N LYS A 83 -10.74 -12.22 15.57
CA LYS A 83 -12.03 -12.80 15.17
C LYS A 83 -12.32 -12.67 13.66
N SER A 84 -11.50 -11.94 12.91
CA SER A 84 -11.73 -11.68 11.50
C SER A 84 -11.24 -12.82 10.60
N ASN A 85 -11.62 -12.77 9.32
CA ASN A 85 -11.13 -13.70 8.30
C ASN A 85 -9.85 -13.20 7.59
N ILE A 86 -9.07 -12.31 8.21
CA ILE A 86 -7.91 -11.68 7.56
C ILE A 86 -6.86 -12.69 7.09
N ASP A 87 -6.60 -13.75 7.88
CA ASP A 87 -5.68 -14.82 7.51
C ASP A 87 -6.13 -15.55 6.25
N LYS A 88 -7.43 -15.81 6.14
CA LYS A 88 -8.04 -16.40 4.93
C LYS A 88 -7.84 -15.47 3.74
N TRP A 89 -8.13 -14.18 3.87
CA TRP A 89 -8.01 -13.23 2.75
C TRP A 89 -6.57 -13.10 2.25
N ILE A 90 -5.58 -13.09 3.17
CA ILE A 90 -4.15 -13.08 2.83
C ILE A 90 -3.76 -14.39 2.15
N LYS A 91 -4.21 -15.54 2.66
CA LYS A 91 -3.95 -16.85 2.07
C LYS A 91 -4.52 -16.95 0.64
N ASP A 92 -5.77 -16.55 0.45
CA ASP A 92 -6.45 -16.57 -0.85
C ASP A 92 -5.66 -15.72 -1.88
N CYS A 93 -5.22 -14.51 -1.49
CA CYS A 93 -4.36 -13.67 -2.34
C CYS A 93 -3.02 -14.34 -2.68
N LYS A 94 -2.39 -15.01 -1.72
CA LYS A 94 -1.10 -15.68 -1.93
C LYS A 94 -1.23 -16.87 -2.89
N ILE A 95 -2.38 -17.55 -2.91
CA ILE A 95 -2.68 -18.65 -3.82
C ILE A 95 -3.03 -18.12 -5.21
N GLU A 96 -3.99 -17.21 -5.30
CA GLU A 96 -4.52 -16.72 -6.58
C GLU A 96 -3.55 -15.79 -7.30
N LYS A 97 -2.86 -14.90 -6.58
CA LYS A 97 -1.92 -13.89 -7.10
C LYS A 97 -2.50 -13.04 -8.24
N THR A 98 -3.81 -12.82 -8.24
CA THR A 98 -4.49 -12.02 -9.26
C THR A 98 -4.75 -10.60 -8.77
N LYS A 99 -4.85 -9.65 -9.72
CA LYS A 99 -5.32 -8.28 -9.43
C LYS A 99 -6.63 -8.29 -8.65
N ASP A 100 -7.54 -9.17 -9.05
CA ASP A 100 -8.86 -9.28 -8.48
C ASP A 100 -8.81 -9.69 -7.01
N SER A 101 -8.05 -10.74 -6.68
CA SER A 101 -7.81 -11.18 -5.30
C SER A 101 -7.26 -10.04 -4.42
N SER A 102 -6.24 -9.30 -4.92
CA SER A 102 -5.66 -8.16 -4.23
C SER A 102 -6.68 -7.05 -3.96
N LEU A 103 -7.52 -6.70 -4.94
CA LEU A 103 -8.51 -5.64 -4.77
C LEU A 103 -9.62 -6.03 -3.78
N ARG A 104 -10.08 -7.30 -3.81
CA ARG A 104 -11.06 -7.81 -2.83
C ARG A 104 -10.49 -7.85 -1.42
N ALA A 105 -9.27 -8.37 -1.25
CA ALA A 105 -8.63 -8.39 0.08
C ALA A 105 -8.39 -6.99 0.62
N HIS A 106 -7.95 -6.05 -0.23
CA HIS A 106 -7.83 -4.65 0.18
C HIS A 106 -9.17 -4.08 0.68
N LYS A 107 -10.28 -4.32 -0.05
CA LYS A 107 -11.61 -3.87 0.40
C LYS A 107 -11.99 -4.48 1.76
N LYS A 108 -11.82 -5.80 1.92
CA LYS A 108 -12.14 -6.51 3.17
C LYS A 108 -11.33 -6.01 4.36
N VAL A 109 -10.02 -5.78 4.20
CA VAL A 109 -9.16 -5.21 5.25
C VAL A 109 -9.51 -3.74 5.54
N THR A 110 -9.83 -2.97 4.50
CA THR A 110 -10.32 -1.58 4.64
C THR A 110 -11.62 -1.54 5.46
N ASP A 111 -12.56 -2.44 5.18
CA ASP A 111 -13.82 -2.54 5.92
C ASP A 111 -13.62 -2.99 7.36
N LEU A 112 -12.73 -3.96 7.60
CA LEU A 112 -12.34 -4.37 8.95
C LEU A 112 -11.75 -3.20 9.74
N PHE A 113 -10.83 -2.44 9.15
CA PHE A 113 -10.25 -1.27 9.79
C PHE A 113 -11.26 -0.13 9.97
N LYS A 114 -12.28 -0.04 9.11
CA LYS A 114 -13.43 0.86 9.30
C LYS A 114 -14.31 0.45 10.45
N ASP A 115 -14.62 -0.83 10.60
CA ASP A 115 -15.38 -1.34 11.75
C ASP A 115 -14.63 -1.07 13.08
N ILE A 116 -13.31 -1.28 13.07
CA ILE A 116 -12.46 -1.01 14.24
C ILE A 116 -12.35 0.50 14.51
N SER A 117 -12.05 1.33 13.52
CA SER A 117 -11.68 2.73 13.76
C SER A 117 -12.79 3.75 13.54
N GLY A 118 -13.87 3.37 12.87
CA GLY A 118 -14.90 4.28 12.35
C GLY A 118 -14.50 5.04 11.09
N LEU A 119 -13.29 4.82 10.55
CA LEU A 119 -12.74 5.53 9.41
C LEU A 119 -12.27 4.53 8.34
N GLU A 120 -12.33 4.91 7.06
CA GLU A 120 -12.03 3.96 5.97
C GLU A 120 -10.57 3.47 5.95
N LYS A 121 -9.61 4.17 6.58
CA LYS A 121 -8.21 3.73 6.78
C LYS A 121 -7.52 3.04 5.57
N ARG A 122 -7.86 3.41 4.34
CA ARG A 122 -7.31 2.84 3.09
C ARG A 122 -5.78 2.76 3.06
N SER A 123 -5.12 3.85 3.48
CA SER A 123 -3.66 3.93 3.51
C SER A 123 -3.06 2.87 4.43
N LEU A 124 -3.66 2.66 5.61
CA LEU A 124 -3.25 1.60 6.54
C LEU A 124 -3.49 0.21 5.93
N ALA A 125 -4.66 -0.04 5.35
CA ALA A 125 -4.98 -1.32 4.72
C ALA A 125 -3.98 -1.70 3.61
N SER A 126 -3.66 -0.76 2.71
CA SER A 126 -2.67 -0.99 1.65
C SER A 126 -1.28 -1.32 2.17
N LYS A 127 -0.81 -0.60 3.20
CA LYS A 127 0.53 -0.78 3.79
C LYS A 127 0.59 -2.08 4.58
N TYR A 128 -0.46 -2.39 5.34
CA TYR A 128 -0.59 -3.64 6.06
C TYR A 128 -0.44 -4.83 5.10
N LEU A 129 -1.24 -4.85 4.04
CA LEU A 129 -1.20 -5.90 3.03
C LEU A 129 0.12 -5.92 2.25
N HIS A 130 0.75 -4.78 2.00
CA HIS A 130 2.07 -4.70 1.39
C HIS A 130 3.17 -5.34 2.25
N PHE A 131 3.13 -5.19 3.58
CA PHE A 131 4.10 -5.85 4.45
C PHE A 131 3.90 -7.37 4.54
N HIS A 132 2.67 -7.85 4.38
CA HIS A 132 2.36 -9.28 4.30
C HIS A 132 2.67 -9.90 2.93
N LEU A 133 2.37 -9.16 1.85
CA LEU A 133 2.43 -9.64 0.46
C LEU A 133 3.01 -8.54 -0.47
N PRO A 134 4.33 -8.25 -0.38
CA PRO A 134 4.96 -7.09 -1.02
C PRO A 134 4.87 -7.09 -2.54
N ASP A 135 4.74 -8.25 -3.18
CA ASP A 135 4.64 -8.34 -4.65
C ASP A 135 3.19 -8.18 -5.17
N LEU A 136 2.19 -8.16 -4.29
CA LEU A 136 0.77 -8.13 -4.67
C LEU A 136 0.05 -6.82 -4.34
N PHE A 137 0.64 -5.97 -3.51
CA PHE A 137 0.02 -4.72 -3.06
C PHE A 137 0.97 -3.54 -3.26
N PHE A 138 0.43 -2.42 -3.76
CA PHE A 138 1.12 -1.14 -3.84
C PHE A 138 0.81 -0.33 -2.58
N ILE A 139 1.77 0.49 -2.14
CA ILE A 139 1.53 1.40 -1.02
C ILE A 139 0.66 2.56 -1.50
N TYR A 140 -0.45 2.79 -0.80
CA TYR A 140 -1.37 3.88 -1.07
C TYR A 140 -1.25 4.98 -0.01
N ASP A 141 -1.02 6.21 -0.46
CA ASP A 141 -1.25 7.45 0.29
C ASP A 141 -1.31 8.63 -0.70
N SER A 142 -1.51 9.85 -0.19
CA SER A 142 -1.62 11.04 -1.02
C SER A 142 -0.39 11.30 -1.87
N ARG A 143 0.82 11.00 -1.37
CA ARG A 143 2.08 11.19 -2.11
C ARG A 143 2.18 10.17 -3.24
N ALA A 144 1.87 8.90 -2.97
CA ALA A 144 1.84 7.88 -4.01
C ALA A 144 0.78 8.19 -5.09
N VAL A 145 -0.41 8.64 -4.70
CA VAL A 145 -1.48 9.05 -5.63
C VAL A 145 -1.06 10.24 -6.51
N HIS A 146 -0.37 11.21 -5.94
CA HIS A 146 0.19 12.32 -6.71
C HIS A 146 1.30 11.83 -7.65
N GLY A 147 2.26 11.05 -7.13
CA GLY A 147 3.38 10.50 -7.90
C GLY A 147 2.93 9.69 -9.10
N ILE A 148 1.90 8.84 -8.96
CA ILE A 148 1.40 8.05 -10.10
C ILE A 148 0.73 8.94 -11.16
N SER A 149 0.09 10.03 -10.75
CA SER A 149 -0.51 10.99 -11.69
C SER A 149 0.56 11.67 -12.54
N VAL A 150 1.67 12.09 -11.93
CA VAL A 150 2.82 12.68 -12.61
C VAL A 150 3.50 11.64 -13.52
N LEU A 151 3.77 10.44 -13.00
CA LEU A 151 4.41 9.37 -13.77
C LEU A 151 3.60 8.98 -15.02
N LEU A 152 2.27 8.90 -14.92
CA LEU A 152 1.43 8.63 -16.10
C LEU A 152 1.56 9.72 -17.17
N LYS A 153 1.70 11.00 -16.79
CA LYS A 153 1.94 12.09 -17.74
C LYS A 153 3.30 11.97 -18.40
N GLU A 154 4.35 11.71 -17.61
CA GLU A 154 5.71 11.48 -18.14
C GLU A 154 5.70 10.31 -19.15
N LEU A 155 5.01 9.21 -18.83
CA LEU A 155 4.84 8.06 -19.72
C LEU A 155 3.88 8.29 -20.91
N ASN A 156 3.30 9.48 -21.08
CA ASN A 156 2.29 9.82 -22.11
C ASN A 156 1.04 8.92 -22.07
N LEU A 157 0.63 8.49 -20.88
CA LEU A 157 -0.52 7.63 -20.66
C LEU A 157 -1.74 8.44 -20.25
N LYS A 158 -2.88 8.19 -20.92
CA LYS A 158 -4.17 8.78 -20.52
C LYS A 158 -4.56 8.33 -19.11
N ASN A 159 -4.94 9.29 -18.26
CA ASN A 159 -5.48 9.07 -16.92
C ASN A 159 -7.00 8.82 -16.97
N LYS A 160 -7.46 7.87 -17.78
CA LYS A 160 -8.87 7.43 -17.81
C LYS A 160 -8.98 6.06 -17.14
N GLY A 161 -9.68 6.02 -16.00
CA GLY A 161 -10.01 4.76 -15.32
C GLY A 161 -11.23 4.10 -15.97
N LYS A 162 -11.31 2.77 -15.88
CA LYS A 162 -12.57 2.05 -16.14
C LYS A 162 -13.55 2.30 -14.98
N LYS A 163 -14.85 2.16 -15.24
CA LYS A 163 -15.86 2.15 -14.16
C LYS A 163 -15.55 0.96 -13.24
N ILE A 164 -15.43 1.23 -11.95
CA ILE A 164 -15.12 0.23 -10.92
C ILE A 164 -16.41 -0.03 -10.16
N ASP A 165 -16.73 -1.30 -9.94
CA ASP A 165 -17.82 -1.68 -9.06
C ASP A 165 -17.41 -1.43 -7.59
N ASN A 166 -18.09 -0.51 -6.93
CA ASN A 166 -17.79 -0.10 -5.56
C ASN A 166 -18.28 -1.11 -4.51
N SER A 167 -19.15 -2.06 -4.91
CA SER A 167 -19.64 -3.10 -4.00
C SER A 167 -18.54 -4.15 -3.72
N LEU A 168 -17.75 -4.47 -4.74
CA LEU A 168 -16.69 -5.47 -4.66
C LEU A 168 -15.32 -4.92 -4.29
N TYR A 169 -15.04 -3.64 -4.60
CA TYR A 169 -13.72 -3.05 -4.42
C TYR A 169 -13.74 -1.65 -3.79
N ASP A 170 -12.63 -1.26 -3.17
CA ASP A 170 -12.43 0.14 -2.76
C ASP A 170 -12.12 0.99 -4.00
N LYS A 171 -12.96 1.99 -4.30
CA LYS A 171 -12.85 2.83 -5.51
C LYS A 171 -11.50 3.56 -5.61
N GLY A 172 -11.05 4.13 -4.50
CA GLY A 172 -9.83 4.95 -4.44
C GLY A 172 -8.60 4.10 -4.72
N TYR A 173 -8.44 3.02 -3.97
CA TYR A 173 -7.35 2.08 -4.13
C TYR A 173 -7.41 1.35 -5.47
N SER A 174 -8.58 0.92 -5.94
CA SER A 174 -8.72 0.24 -7.23
C SER A 174 -8.32 1.13 -8.41
N SER A 175 -8.68 2.40 -8.37
CA SER A 175 -8.23 3.38 -9.36
C SER A 175 -6.71 3.50 -9.34
N PHE A 176 -6.12 3.67 -8.15
CA PHE A 176 -4.67 3.73 -7.97
C PHE A 176 -3.94 2.46 -8.44
N PHE A 177 -4.41 1.29 -8.06
CA PHE A 177 -3.84 -0.01 -8.41
C PHE A 177 -3.79 -0.22 -9.93
N ASN A 178 -4.89 0.09 -10.63
CA ASN A 178 -4.93 -0.02 -12.09
C ASN A 178 -3.95 0.96 -12.76
N LYS A 179 -3.78 2.17 -12.21
CA LYS A 179 -2.77 3.12 -12.70
C LYS A 179 -1.35 2.59 -12.50
N CYS A 180 -1.06 1.98 -11.36
CA CYS A 180 0.23 1.35 -11.07
C CYS A 180 0.54 0.21 -12.04
N LEU A 181 -0.43 -0.69 -12.29
CA LEU A 181 -0.27 -1.76 -13.29
C LEU A 181 -0.03 -1.20 -14.70
N LYS A 182 -0.77 -0.15 -15.08
CA LYS A 182 -0.62 0.51 -16.37
C LYS A 182 0.78 1.13 -16.52
N ALA A 183 1.25 1.84 -15.50
CA ALA A 183 2.60 2.42 -15.49
C ALA A 183 3.67 1.33 -15.55
N LYS A 184 3.57 0.25 -14.75
CA LYS A 184 4.51 -0.89 -14.81
C LYS A 184 4.55 -1.51 -16.20
N GLY A 185 3.40 -1.78 -16.81
CA GLY A 185 3.33 -2.34 -18.15
C GLY A 185 4.02 -1.45 -19.19
N GLU A 186 3.88 -0.13 -19.07
CA GLU A 186 4.55 0.81 -19.97
C GLU A 186 6.05 0.92 -19.72
N ILE A 187 6.49 0.88 -18.46
CA ILE A 187 7.91 0.86 -18.09
C ILE A 187 8.59 -0.40 -18.65
N ILE A 188 7.94 -1.56 -18.56
CA ILE A 188 8.43 -2.80 -19.15
C ILE A 188 8.56 -2.65 -20.67
N LYS A 189 7.55 -2.08 -21.34
CA LYS A 189 7.57 -1.89 -22.79
C LYS A 189 8.68 -0.96 -23.25
N GLN A 190 8.81 0.21 -22.61
CA GLN A 190 9.74 1.27 -23.04
C GLN A 190 11.18 1.03 -22.58
N PHE A 191 11.38 0.48 -21.38
CA PHE A 191 12.70 0.40 -20.74
C PHE A 191 13.16 -1.02 -20.42
N LYS A 192 12.34 -2.05 -20.68
CA LYS A 192 12.63 -3.47 -20.35
C LYS A 192 12.91 -3.70 -18.86
N LEU A 193 12.36 -2.85 -17.99
CA LEU A 193 12.49 -2.96 -16.53
C LEU A 193 11.19 -3.46 -15.91
N ASN A 194 11.24 -4.59 -15.20
CA ASN A 194 10.11 -5.12 -14.45
C ASN A 194 10.23 -4.78 -12.97
N LEU A 195 9.69 -3.63 -12.58
CA LEU A 195 9.77 -3.15 -11.20
C LEU A 195 8.87 -3.98 -10.26
N LYS A 196 9.38 -4.39 -9.11
CA LYS A 196 8.56 -4.87 -7.97
C LYS A 196 7.64 -3.76 -7.48
N CYS A 197 6.58 -4.11 -6.74
CA CYS A 197 5.65 -3.10 -6.22
C CYS A 197 6.38 -2.08 -5.34
N ARG A 198 7.27 -2.53 -4.45
CA ARG A 198 8.06 -1.63 -3.60
C ARG A 198 8.98 -0.68 -4.37
N GLU A 199 9.53 -1.12 -5.49
CA GLU A 199 10.38 -0.29 -6.35
C GLU A 199 9.55 0.79 -7.04
N LEU A 200 8.35 0.43 -7.53
CA LEU A 200 7.40 1.42 -8.03
C LEU A 200 6.99 2.39 -6.91
N ASP A 201 6.62 1.90 -5.72
CA ASP A 201 6.22 2.76 -4.60
C ASP A 201 7.31 3.79 -4.27
N THR A 202 8.58 3.37 -4.26
CA THR A 202 9.73 4.25 -4.01
C THR A 202 9.88 5.30 -5.13
N LEU A 203 9.73 4.89 -6.39
CA LEU A 203 9.72 5.81 -7.53
C LEU A 203 8.61 6.86 -7.40
N LEU A 204 7.38 6.45 -7.04
CA LEU A 204 6.25 7.37 -6.89
C LEU A 204 6.52 8.41 -5.80
N ILE A 205 7.11 7.99 -4.67
CA ILE A 205 7.49 8.91 -3.58
C ILE A 205 8.58 9.88 -4.02
N ASN A 206 9.59 9.42 -4.77
CA ASN A 206 10.65 10.29 -5.28
C ASN A 206 10.09 11.35 -6.24
N ILE A 207 9.23 10.95 -7.19
CA ILE A 207 8.53 11.87 -8.09
C ILE A 207 7.71 12.90 -7.32
N ALA A 208 6.97 12.47 -6.30
CA ALA A 208 6.19 13.39 -5.46
C ALA A 208 7.07 14.38 -4.69
N ASN A 209 8.24 13.96 -4.20
CA ASN A 209 9.18 14.83 -3.50
C ASN A 209 9.85 15.85 -4.40
N GLU A 210 10.22 15.45 -5.62
CA GLU A 210 10.77 16.38 -6.62
C GLU A 210 9.78 17.51 -6.93
N HIS A 211 8.49 17.20 -6.95
CA HIS A 211 7.47 18.22 -7.18
C HIS A 211 7.31 19.22 -6.03
N LEU A 212 7.54 18.80 -4.78
CA LEU A 212 7.48 19.68 -3.60
C LEU A 212 8.75 20.53 -3.40
N ARG A 213 9.85 20.19 -4.07
CA ARG A 213 11.14 20.91 -3.99
C ARG A 213 11.27 22.01 -5.06
N LYS A 214 10.34 22.06 -6.00
CA LYS A 214 10.22 23.11 -7.02
C LYS A 214 9.32 24.22 -6.49
#